data_AF-A0A918DFK9-F1
#
_entry.id   AF-A0A918DFK9-F1
#
_cell.length_a   1.000
_cell.length_b   1.000
_cell.length_c   1.000
_cell.angle_alpha   90.00
_cell.angle_beta   90.00
_cell.angle_gamma   90.00
#
_symmetry.space_group_name_H-M   'P 1'
#
loop_
_entity.id
_entity.type
_entity.pdbx_description
1 polymer ?
#
loop_
_entity_poly.entity_id
_entity_poly.type
_entity_poly.pdbx_seq_one_letter_code
_entity_poly.pdbx_strand_id
1 'polypeptide(L)' 'MHEGVAAYVLGVLDEDEHEAFERHLDTCASCQAELKELAETPDLLDELKFLPAASEDDPPMPMPR' A
#
# COMPACT_ATOMS: atom_id res chain seq x y z
N MET A 1 -13.22 -9.63 3.41
CA MET A 1 -13.02 -8.29 2.85
C MET A 1 -12.36 -7.47 3.94
N HIS A 2 -11.14 -6.99 3.69
CA HIS A 2 -10.29 -6.31 4.65
C HIS A 2 -10.44 -4.78 4.51
N GLU A 3 -11.69 -4.32 4.52
CA GLU A 3 -12.05 -2.93 4.20
C GLU A 3 -11.46 -1.90 5.18
N GLY A 4 -11.05 -2.33 6.38
CA GLY A 4 -10.46 -1.44 7.38
C GLY A 4 -8.98 -1.11 7.20
N VAL A 5 -8.12 -2.06 6.75
CA VAL A 5 -6.66 -1.83 6.68
C VAL A 5 -6.31 -0.79 5.63
N ALA A 6 -6.89 -0.92 4.42
CA ALA A 6 -6.67 0.05 3.36
C ALA A 6 -7.22 1.43 3.73
N ALA A 7 -8.41 1.50 4.34
CA ALA A 7 -9.00 2.75 4.79
C ALA A 7 -8.15 3.45 5.88
N TYR A 8 -7.60 2.66 6.81
CA TYR A 8 -6.67 3.13 7.83
C TYR A 8 -5.37 3.70 7.23
N VAL A 9 -4.70 2.94 6.34
CA VAL A 9 -3.46 3.38 5.68
C VAL A 9 -3.66 4.64 4.83
N LEU A 10 -4.80 4.73 4.13
CA LEU A 10 -5.14 5.88 3.30
C LEU A 10 -5.64 7.08 4.12
N GLY A 11 -5.84 6.93 5.44
CA GLY A 11 -6.30 7.99 6.33
C GLY A 11 -7.72 8.48 6.05
N VAL A 12 -8.60 7.59 5.57
CA VAL A 12 -9.99 7.94 5.19
C VAL A 12 -11.03 7.58 6.25
N LEU A 13 -10.61 6.96 7.36
CA LEU A 13 -11.46 6.71 8.53
C LEU A 13 -11.74 8.01 9.28
N ASP A 14 -12.95 8.14 9.85
CA ASP A 14 -13.19 9.17 10.86
C ASP A 14 -12.52 8.83 12.20
N GLU A 15 -12.58 9.74 13.17
CA GLU A 15 -11.86 9.60 14.44
C GLU A 15 -12.34 8.41 15.29
N ASP A 16 -13.66 8.18 15.33
CA ASP A 16 -14.25 7.07 16.08
C ASP A 16 -13.90 5.72 15.43
N GLU A 17 -13.93 5.66 14.10
CA GLU A 17 -13.53 4.49 13.31
C GLU A 17 -12.03 4.21 13.44
N HIS A 18 -11.20 5.25 13.48
CA HIS A 18 -9.75 5.13 13.64
C HIS A 18 -9.40 4.47 14.98
N GLU A 19 -9.95 4.97 16.09
CA GLU A 19 -9.73 4.37 17.42
C GLU A 19 -10.28 2.94 17.51
N ALA A 20 -11.43 2.68 16.89
CA ALA A 20 -11.99 1.34 16.85
C ALA A 20 -11.09 0.36 16.09
N PHE A 21 -10.48 0.83 15.01
CA PHE A 21 -9.56 0.03 14.23
C PHE A 21 -8.23 -0.21 14.96
N GLU A 22 -7.69 0.77 15.67
CA GLU A 22 -6.48 0.58 16.50
C GLU A 22 -6.67 -0.49 17.58
N ARG A 23 -7.80 -0.46 18.30
CA ARG A 23 -8.13 -1.50 19.30
C ARG A 23 -8.25 -2.89 18.68
N HIS A 24 -8.76 -2.98 17.45
CA HIS A 24 -8.82 -4.24 16.71
C HIS A 24 -7.42 -4.71 16.30
N LEU A 25 -6.61 -3.79 15.78
CA LEU A 25 -5.22 -4.03 15.35
C LEU A 25 -4.38 -4.64 16.46
N ASP A 26 -4.53 -4.20 17.71
CA ASP A 26 -3.80 -4.75 18.87
C ASP A 26 -4.00 -6.26 19.08
N THR A 27 -5.11 -6.82 18.59
CA THR A 27 -5.51 -8.21 18.88
C THR A 27 -5.63 -9.10 17.64
N CYS A 28 -5.57 -8.51 16.44
CA CYS A 28 -5.83 -9.22 15.19
C CYS A 28 -4.56 -9.42 14.35
N ALA A 29 -3.95 -10.59 14.48
CA ALA A 29 -2.71 -10.93 13.76
C ALA A 29 -2.83 -10.87 12.23
N SER A 30 -4.01 -11.14 11.66
CA SER A 30 -4.23 -11.02 10.21
C SER A 30 -4.20 -9.58 9.74
N CYS A 31 -4.85 -8.65 10.47
CA CYS A 31 -4.82 -7.23 10.13
C CYS A 31 -3.42 -6.63 10.33
N GLN A 32 -2.66 -7.10 11.34
CA GLN A 32 -1.26 -6.71 11.52
C GLN A 32 -0.38 -7.16 10.35
N ALA A 33 -0.55 -8.41 9.89
CA ALA A 33 0.20 -8.95 8.77
C ALA A 33 -0.08 -8.17 7.47
N GLU A 34 -1.34 -7.88 7.20
CA GLU A 34 -1.73 -7.11 6.02
C GLU A 34 -1.29 -5.65 6.08
N LEU A 35 -1.36 -5.00 7.26
CA LEU A 35 -0.83 -3.65 7.44
C LEU A 35 0.66 -3.60 7.10
N LYS A 36 1.41 -4.63 7.47
CA LYS A 36 2.83 -4.76 7.13
C LYS A 36 3.04 -4.94 5.62
N GLU A 37 2.27 -5.81 4.98
CA GLU A 37 2.33 -5.99 3.51
C GLU A 37 2.04 -4.69 2.76
N LEU A 38 1.03 -3.93 3.20
CA LEU A 38 0.72 -2.63 2.61
C LEU A 38 1.82 -1.59 2.90
N ALA A 39 2.41 -1.57 4.09
CA ALA A 39 3.49 -0.65 4.43
C ALA A 39 4.78 -0.88 3.64
N GLU A 40 5.03 -2.09 3.14
CA GLU A 40 6.19 -2.40 2.29
C GLU A 40 6.03 -1.86 0.85
N THR A 41 4.80 -1.63 0.39
CA THR A 41 4.54 -1.12 -0.97
C THR A 41 5.01 0.33 -1.24
N PRO A 42 4.79 1.34 -0.38
CA PRO A 42 5.28 2.69 -0.62
C PRO A 42 6.81 2.77 -0.71
N ASP A 43 7.55 1.96 0.06
CA ASP A 43 9.02 1.93 -0.01
C ASP A 43 9.50 1.44 -1.39
N LEU A 44 8.86 0.39 -1.92
CA LEU A 44 9.13 -0.10 -3.28
C LEU A 44 8.74 0.92 -4.35
N LEU A 45 7.66 1.68 -4.14
CA LEU A 45 7.24 2.75 -5.05
C LEU A 45 8.17 3.97 -5.00
N ASP A 46 8.74 4.29 -3.84
CA ASP A 46 9.75 5.35 -3.71
C ASP A 46 11.02 4.99 -4.48
N GLU A 47 11.41 3.72 -4.47
CA GLU A 47 12.54 3.23 -5.28
C GLU A 47 12.31 3.45 -6.79
N LEU A 48 11.06 3.32 -7.25
CA LEU A 48 10.68 3.63 -8.64
C LEU A 48 10.72 5.14 -8.97
N LYS A 49 10.47 6.04 -8.00
CA LYS A 49 10.52 7.50 -8.24
C LYS A 49 11.91 7.99 -8.63
N PHE A 50 12.96 7.26 -8.21
CA PHE A 50 14.34 7.60 -8.53
C PHE A 50 14.88 6.86 -9.76
N LEU A 51 14.09 5.96 -10.35
CA LEU A 51 14.45 5.39 -11.64
C LEU A 51 14.33 6.49 -12.71
N PRO A 52 15.32 6.61 -13.61
CA PRO A 52 15.15 7.47 -14.78
C PRO A 52 13.91 6.95 -15.51
N ALA A 53 12.90 7.80 -15.65
CA ALA A 53 11.76 7.51 -16.50
C ALA A 53 12.31 7.10 -17.87
N ALA A 54 11.83 5.98 -18.42
CA ALA A 54 12.17 5.59 -19.78
C ALA A 54 11.90 6.81 -20.66
N SER A 55 12.97 7.40 -21.19
CA SER A 55 12.90 8.56 -22.08
C SER A 55 12.05 8.18 -23.29
N GLU A 56 11.34 9.14 -23.87
CA GLU A 56 10.46 8.96 -25.04
C GLU A 56 11.16 8.33 -26.28
N ASP A 57 12.50 8.20 -26.24
CA ASP A 57 13.35 7.53 -27.21
C ASP A 57 13.52 6.00 -27.02
N ASP A 58 12.97 5.40 -25.96
CA ASP A 58 13.12 3.95 -25.72
C ASP A 58 12.11 3.16 -26.58
N PRO A 59 12.57 2.25 -27.48
CA PRO A 59 11.67 1.51 -28.35
C PRO A 59 10.74 0.62 -27.52
N PRO A 60 9.45 0.48 -27.91
CA PRO A 60 8.49 -0.26 -27.11
C PRO A 60 8.95 -1.71 -26.95
N MET A 61 8.96 -2.16 -25.70
CA MET A 61 9.30 -3.54 -25.35
C MET A 61 8.44 -4.52 -26.16
N PRO A 62 9.06 -5.51 -26.85
CA PRO A 62 8.31 -6.47 -27.64
C PRO A 62 7.52 -7.39 -26.72
N MET A 63 6.20 -7.46 -26.94
CA MET A 63 5.32 -8.38 -26.22
C MET A 63 5.58 -9.82 -26.73
N PRO A 64 5.93 -10.78 -25.86
CA PRO A 64 5.97 -12.19 -26.26
C PRO A 64 4.56 -12.66 -26.61
N ARG A 65 4.44 -13.41 -27.71
CA ARG A 65 3.18 -13.96 -28.23
C ARG A 65 2.73 -15.18 -27.43
#